data_AF-A0A376B3C5-F1
#
_entry.id   AF-A0A376B3C5-F1
#
_cell.length_a   1.000
_cell.length_b   1.000
_cell.length_c   1.000
_cell.angle_alpha   90.00
_cell.angle_beta   90.00
_cell.angle_gamma   90.00
#
_symmetry.space_group_name_H-M   'P 1'
#
loop_
_entity.id
_entity.type
_entity.pdbx_description
1 polymer ?
#
loop_
_entity_poly.entity_id
_entity_poly.type
_entity_poly.pdbx_seq_one_letter_code
_entity_poly.pdbx_strand_id
1 'polypeptide(L)'
;MSDSTTKTKSTKELNHLLTEASKYYANKDYNKSVENYGKLNELYYDLNGENSPDYLFLYGKSLFQLALDNSDIFGGNPGVDLDGEENEVDEEGLREESGTVCKKKSKMFQFDTEIEEDEEQGEEKEKEEEEEEEEEEEEEEEEEEEEESKEKHNKQEYEDLQNDFENAWDVLEVSRKLYENRLKKEPLQSSSDIILRLSEVHDILGEISLENENFEQASIDFEQSLNYRKQYFENNKDRKDPTNRLIIESYYKLSLSYEFQPKRGPDCEKNLGIAIKLLKDRIDQGKSEEGDSSLLQDLETKLKETKESIKLNANMENQQIEMMKSLLSGGAVTSHSTVNSSHANVHDLSSIVVKKNKKRPAGNGANDDNSQKKAKK
;
A
#
# COMPACT_ATOMS: atom_id res chain seq x y z
N MET A 1 -19.26 49.33 -10.64
CA MET A 1 -20.53 48.56 -10.74
C MET A 1 -20.37 47.28 -11.55
N SER A 2 -19.47 47.22 -12.53
CA SER A 2 -19.12 45.99 -13.28
C SER A 2 -18.41 44.91 -12.45
N ASP A 3 -17.53 45.31 -11.52
CA ASP A 3 -16.65 44.42 -10.75
C ASP A 3 -17.38 43.59 -9.67
N SER A 4 -18.52 44.10 -9.17
CA SER A 4 -19.32 43.38 -8.18
C SER A 4 -20.19 42.30 -8.83
N THR A 5 -20.64 42.51 -10.07
CA THR A 5 -21.52 41.57 -10.78
C THR A 5 -20.73 40.39 -11.33
N THR A 6 -19.50 40.61 -11.79
CA THR A 6 -18.57 39.55 -12.21
C THR A 6 -18.19 38.66 -11.03
N LYS A 7 -17.81 39.26 -9.89
CA LYS A 7 -17.46 38.52 -8.68
C LYS A 7 -18.61 37.65 -8.16
N THR A 8 -19.85 38.16 -8.13
CA THR A 8 -21.02 37.37 -7.72
C THR A 8 -21.34 36.22 -8.69
N LYS A 9 -21.09 36.39 -9.99
CA LYS A 9 -21.28 35.31 -10.97
C LYS A 9 -20.23 34.20 -10.78
N SER A 10 -18.97 34.57 -10.59
CA SER A 10 -17.87 33.63 -10.37
C SER A 10 -17.99 32.87 -9.03
N THR A 11 -18.51 33.50 -7.97
CA THR A 11 -18.79 32.78 -6.71
C THR A 11 -19.90 31.72 -6.88
N LYS A 12 -20.93 32.00 -7.67
CA LYS A 12 -21.97 30.99 -7.97
C LYS A 12 -21.40 29.81 -8.76
N GLU A 13 -20.50 30.09 -9.68
CA GLU A 13 -19.82 29.08 -10.49
C GLU A 13 -18.88 28.21 -9.66
N LEU A 14 -18.13 28.80 -8.70
CA LEU A 14 -17.36 28.04 -7.70
C LEU A 14 -18.26 27.08 -6.92
N ASN A 15 -19.37 27.57 -6.36
CA ASN A 15 -20.27 26.73 -5.57
C ASN A 15 -20.88 25.62 -6.43
N HIS A 16 -21.27 25.92 -7.67
CA HIS A 16 -21.79 24.91 -8.59
C HIS A 16 -20.76 23.80 -8.88
N LEU A 17 -19.51 24.17 -9.17
CA LEU A 17 -18.44 23.19 -9.40
C LEU A 17 -18.16 22.35 -8.15
N LEU A 18 -18.17 22.97 -6.96
CA LEU A 18 -18.01 22.26 -5.69
C LEU A 18 -19.14 21.23 -5.48
N THR A 19 -20.40 21.63 -5.66
CA THR A 19 -21.56 20.74 -5.49
C THR A 19 -21.54 19.58 -6.50
N GLU A 20 -21.29 19.87 -7.78
CA GLU A 20 -21.21 18.82 -8.81
C GLU A 20 -20.05 17.86 -8.55
N ALA A 21 -18.86 18.38 -8.19
CA ALA A 21 -17.72 17.53 -7.85
C ALA A 21 -18.01 16.62 -6.66
N SER A 22 -18.58 17.17 -5.57
CA SER A 22 -18.97 16.40 -4.39
C SER A 22 -20.03 15.33 -4.73
N LYS A 23 -20.98 15.66 -5.61
CA LYS A 23 -21.98 14.70 -6.10
C LYS A 23 -21.34 13.57 -6.90
N TYR A 24 -20.41 13.85 -7.80
CA TYR A 24 -19.69 12.79 -8.52
C TYR A 24 -18.84 11.93 -7.59
N TYR A 25 -18.15 12.54 -6.63
CA TYR A 25 -17.40 11.83 -5.60
C TYR A 25 -18.28 10.87 -4.81
N ALA A 26 -19.45 11.34 -4.33
CA ALA A 26 -20.40 10.52 -3.58
C ALA A 26 -20.97 9.36 -4.41
N ASN A 27 -21.14 9.55 -5.72
CA ASN A 27 -21.57 8.51 -6.64
C ASN A 27 -20.42 7.60 -7.12
N LYS A 28 -19.20 7.78 -6.59
CA LYS A 28 -17.97 7.07 -6.99
C LYS A 28 -17.57 7.27 -8.45
N ASP A 29 -18.10 8.30 -9.11
CA ASP A 29 -17.63 8.73 -10.43
C ASP A 29 -16.39 9.61 -10.23
N TYR A 30 -15.27 8.99 -9.86
CA TYR A 30 -14.06 9.71 -9.48
C TYR A 30 -13.44 10.47 -10.66
N ASN A 31 -13.60 9.98 -11.88
CA ASN A 31 -13.17 10.67 -13.10
C ASN A 31 -13.83 12.06 -13.22
N LYS A 32 -15.17 12.12 -13.15
CA LYS A 32 -15.87 13.43 -13.20
C LYS A 32 -15.64 14.26 -11.94
N SER A 33 -15.45 13.63 -10.79
CA SER A 33 -15.08 14.33 -9.55
C SER A 33 -13.75 15.08 -9.71
N VAL A 34 -12.70 14.38 -10.17
CA VAL A 34 -11.37 14.95 -10.43
C VAL A 34 -11.46 16.09 -11.43
N GLU A 35 -12.20 15.92 -12.54
CA GLU A 35 -12.36 16.98 -13.55
C GLU A 35 -13.00 18.26 -12.95
N ASN A 36 -14.09 18.11 -12.18
CA ASN A 36 -14.80 19.26 -11.61
C ASN A 36 -14.01 19.92 -10.47
N TYR A 37 -13.34 19.15 -9.60
CA TYR A 37 -12.45 19.72 -8.58
C TYR A 37 -11.22 20.38 -9.19
N GLY A 38 -10.69 19.89 -10.30
CA GLY A 38 -9.61 20.55 -11.05
C GLY A 38 -10.03 21.93 -11.53
N LYS A 39 -11.20 22.02 -12.21
CA LYS A 39 -11.80 23.29 -12.65
C LYS A 39 -12.09 24.23 -11.48
N LEU A 40 -12.56 23.70 -10.35
CA LEU A 40 -12.82 24.48 -9.13
C LEU A 40 -11.54 25.16 -8.62
N ASN A 41 -10.43 24.42 -8.58
CA ASN A 41 -9.14 24.96 -8.13
C ASN A 41 -8.60 26.03 -9.08
N GLU A 42 -8.66 25.81 -10.39
CA GLU A 42 -8.25 26.78 -11.40
C GLU A 42 -9.06 28.09 -11.27
N LEU A 43 -10.40 27.98 -11.21
CA LEU A 43 -11.27 29.13 -11.07
C LEU A 43 -11.00 29.89 -9.75
N TYR A 44 -10.78 29.17 -8.65
CA TYR A 44 -10.46 29.81 -7.38
C TYR A 44 -9.13 30.57 -7.43
N TYR A 45 -8.10 29.97 -8.03
CA TYR A 45 -6.80 30.61 -8.19
C TYR A 45 -6.89 31.86 -9.07
N ASP A 46 -7.63 31.82 -10.17
CA ASP A 46 -7.81 32.98 -11.05
C ASP A 46 -8.51 34.16 -10.36
N LEU A 47 -9.41 33.88 -9.42
CA LEU A 47 -10.16 34.90 -8.69
C LEU A 47 -9.38 35.48 -7.50
N ASN A 48 -8.59 34.66 -6.81
CA ASN A 48 -7.97 35.01 -5.54
C ASN A 48 -6.45 35.22 -5.62
N GLY A 49 -5.79 34.68 -6.65
CA GLY A 49 -4.33 34.67 -6.83
C GLY A 49 -3.60 33.73 -5.87
N GLU A 50 -4.32 32.88 -5.15
CA GLU A 50 -3.78 31.88 -4.22
C GLU A 50 -4.63 30.61 -4.22
N ASN A 51 -4.02 29.48 -3.89
CA ASN A 51 -4.73 28.20 -3.80
C ASN A 51 -5.47 28.06 -2.47
N SER A 52 -6.65 27.44 -2.51
CA SER A 52 -7.37 27.03 -1.31
C SER A 52 -6.84 25.67 -0.82
N PRO A 53 -6.41 25.53 0.45
CA PRO A 53 -6.01 24.22 0.98
C PRO A 53 -7.17 23.22 0.95
N ASP A 54 -8.41 23.69 1.15
CA ASP A 54 -9.61 22.85 1.18
C ASP A 54 -9.93 22.32 -0.23
N TYR A 55 -9.85 23.15 -1.26
CA TYR A 55 -10.14 22.69 -2.63
C TYR A 55 -9.02 21.80 -3.19
N LEU A 56 -7.77 22.06 -2.83
CA LEU A 56 -6.66 21.16 -3.15
C LEU A 56 -6.81 19.83 -2.43
N PHE A 57 -7.24 19.84 -1.17
CA PHE A 57 -7.49 18.60 -0.43
C PHE A 57 -8.57 17.75 -1.10
N LEU A 58 -9.71 18.34 -1.46
CA LEU A 58 -10.80 17.63 -2.14
C LEU A 58 -10.38 17.08 -3.51
N TYR A 59 -9.58 17.85 -4.24
CA TYR A 59 -9.00 17.41 -5.51
C TYR A 59 -8.04 16.24 -5.33
N GLY A 60 -7.07 16.36 -4.41
CA GLY A 60 -6.10 15.30 -4.10
C GLY A 60 -6.76 14.04 -3.56
N LYS A 61 -7.80 14.18 -2.73
CA LYS A 61 -8.61 13.05 -2.24
C LYS A 61 -9.35 12.35 -3.38
N SER A 62 -9.87 13.10 -4.36
CA SER A 62 -10.52 12.51 -5.54
C SER A 62 -9.52 11.80 -6.45
N LEU A 63 -8.33 12.37 -6.66
CA LEU A 63 -7.25 11.72 -7.39
C LEU A 63 -6.83 10.41 -6.73
N PHE A 64 -6.70 10.41 -5.40
CA PHE A 64 -6.38 9.19 -4.65
C PHE A 64 -7.45 8.10 -4.82
N GLN A 65 -8.73 8.46 -4.75
CA GLN A 65 -9.81 7.50 -4.96
C GLN A 65 -9.87 6.98 -6.39
N LEU A 66 -9.59 7.83 -7.39
CA LEU A 66 -9.45 7.40 -8.77
C LEU A 66 -8.28 6.42 -8.93
N ALA A 67 -7.14 6.68 -8.29
CA ALA A 67 -5.99 5.79 -8.31
C ALA A 67 -6.32 4.43 -7.65
N LEU A 68 -7.07 4.41 -6.56
CA LEU A 68 -7.56 3.18 -5.93
C LEU A 68 -8.54 2.42 -6.83
N ASP A 69 -9.48 3.12 -7.47
CA ASP A 69 -10.45 2.51 -8.38
C ASP A 69 -9.74 1.85 -9.56
N ASN A 70 -8.76 2.54 -10.15
CA ASN A 70 -7.92 2.00 -11.19
C ASN A 70 -7.09 0.80 -10.67
N SER A 71 -6.49 0.88 -9.47
CA SER A 71 -5.65 -0.20 -8.94
C SER A 71 -6.45 -1.45 -8.53
N ASP A 72 -7.69 -1.30 -8.10
CA ASP A 72 -8.59 -2.42 -7.77
C ASP A 72 -9.05 -3.17 -9.03
N ILE A 73 -9.30 -2.47 -10.14
CA ILE A 73 -9.69 -3.07 -11.43
C ILE A 73 -8.58 -3.99 -11.96
N PHE A 74 -7.33 -3.56 -11.86
CA PHE A 74 -6.16 -4.29 -12.37
C PHE A 74 -5.55 -5.23 -11.33
N GLY A 75 -5.85 -4.97 -10.06
CA GLY A 75 -5.47 -5.79 -8.93
C GLY A 75 -6.43 -6.93 -8.63
N GLY A 76 -7.58 -7.00 -9.30
CA GLY A 76 -8.57 -8.04 -9.15
C GLY A 76 -8.03 -9.41 -9.59
N ASN A 77 -8.11 -10.38 -8.70
CA ASN A 77 -7.85 -11.79 -8.95
C ASN A 77 -8.58 -12.25 -10.24
N PRO A 78 -7.91 -12.77 -11.29
CA PRO A 78 -8.63 -13.45 -12.37
C PRO A 78 -9.16 -14.77 -11.81
N GLY A 79 -10.46 -14.82 -11.56
CA GLY A 79 -11.15 -16.06 -11.16
C GLY A 79 -11.83 -15.98 -9.81
N VAL A 80 -13.04 -15.44 -9.81
CA VAL A 80 -14.23 -16.13 -9.26
C VAL A 80 -15.45 -15.48 -9.89
N ASP A 81 -15.89 -16.06 -11.01
CA ASP A 81 -17.29 -15.98 -11.40
C ASP A 81 -18.10 -16.64 -10.28
N LEU A 82 -18.92 -15.85 -9.60
CA LEU A 82 -19.90 -16.34 -8.65
C LEU A 82 -21.25 -16.46 -9.36
N ASP A 83 -21.36 -17.49 -10.20
CA ASP A 83 -22.66 -18.08 -10.54
C ASP A 83 -22.80 -19.39 -9.75
N GLY A 84 -23.86 -19.46 -8.96
CA GLY A 84 -23.99 -20.37 -7.85
C GLY A 84 -24.32 -21.82 -8.19
N GLU A 85 -24.15 -22.68 -7.20
CA GLU A 85 -25.13 -23.71 -6.82
C GLU A 85 -24.76 -24.26 -5.43
N GLU A 86 -25.79 -24.37 -4.58
CA GLU A 86 -25.73 -25.02 -3.27
C GLU A 86 -25.36 -26.51 -3.41
N ASN A 87 -24.54 -27.04 -2.51
CA ASN A 87 -24.75 -28.37 -1.91
C ASN A 87 -23.85 -28.57 -0.67
N GLU A 88 -24.50 -28.92 0.44
CA GLU A 88 -23.89 -29.42 1.68
C GLU A 88 -23.31 -30.84 1.49
N VAL A 89 -22.14 -31.14 2.07
CA VAL A 89 -21.93 -32.26 3.03
C VAL A 89 -20.50 -32.29 3.64
N ASP A 90 -20.48 -32.28 4.98
CA ASP A 90 -19.71 -33.03 5.99
C ASP A 90 -18.18 -33.30 5.92
N GLU A 91 -17.50 -32.70 6.91
CA GLU A 91 -16.52 -33.17 7.91
C GLU A 91 -15.41 -34.24 7.67
N GLU A 92 -14.23 -33.87 8.21
CA GLU A 92 -13.04 -34.62 8.67
C GLU A 92 -11.88 -34.97 7.71
N GLY A 93 -10.69 -34.41 8.00
CA GLY A 93 -9.40 -34.94 7.55
C GLY A 93 -8.20 -33.97 7.66
N LEU A 94 -7.48 -34.01 8.79
CA LEU A 94 -6.17 -33.36 9.00
C LEU A 94 -5.09 -33.90 8.04
N ARG A 95 -4.37 -33.02 7.32
CA ARG A 95 -2.89 -32.95 7.32
C ARG A 95 -2.33 -31.78 6.50
N GLU A 96 -1.28 -31.20 7.07
CA GLU A 96 -0.43 -30.11 6.60
C GLU A 96 0.32 -30.45 5.31
N GLU A 97 0.41 -29.49 4.37
CA GLU A 97 1.68 -29.13 3.73
C GLU A 97 1.64 -27.69 3.18
N SER A 98 2.37 -26.82 3.89
CA SER A 98 3.21 -25.71 3.44
C SER A 98 2.95 -25.07 2.07
N GLY A 99 2.65 -23.76 2.10
CA GLY A 99 3.24 -22.81 1.15
C GLY A 99 2.30 -22.12 0.19
N THR A 100 1.34 -21.34 0.70
CA THR A 100 0.73 -20.26 -0.09
C THR A 100 0.69 -18.98 0.73
N VAL A 101 1.53 -18.04 0.29
CA VAL A 101 1.60 -16.65 0.74
C VAL A 101 0.17 -16.07 0.75
N CYS A 102 -0.28 -15.62 1.93
CA CYS A 102 -1.54 -14.91 2.08
C CYS A 102 -1.40 -13.52 1.43
N LYS A 103 -1.50 -13.43 0.10
CA LYS A 103 -1.84 -12.20 -0.61
C LYS A 103 -3.35 -11.95 -0.46
N LYS A 104 -3.83 -11.75 0.77
CA LYS A 104 -5.12 -11.09 0.97
C LYS A 104 -4.84 -9.61 0.93
N LYS A 105 -5.14 -9.00 -0.23
CA LYS A 105 -5.15 -7.56 -0.41
C LYS A 105 -5.92 -6.91 0.72
N SER A 106 -5.29 -5.94 1.36
CA SER A 106 -5.92 -5.05 2.32
C SER A 106 -7.04 -4.32 1.60
N LYS A 107 -8.28 -4.81 1.77
CA LYS A 107 -9.45 -3.96 1.62
C LYS A 107 -9.21 -2.80 2.58
N MET A 108 -8.78 -1.65 2.06
CA MET A 108 -8.43 -0.47 2.83
C MET A 108 -9.58 -0.21 3.79
N PHE A 109 -9.27 -0.21 5.10
CA PHE A 109 -10.24 0.15 6.12
C PHE A 109 -10.44 1.66 6.04
N GLN A 110 -11.20 2.10 5.06
CA GLN A 110 -11.68 3.47 4.99
C GLN A 110 -12.94 3.53 5.84
N PHE A 111 -12.84 4.14 7.01
CA PHE A 111 -14.05 4.53 7.74
C PHE A 111 -14.63 5.73 7.02
N ASP A 112 -15.56 5.47 6.11
CA ASP A 112 -16.34 6.52 5.45
C ASP A 112 -17.04 7.35 6.51
N THR A 113 -16.41 8.48 6.83
CA THR A 113 -17.05 9.57 7.54
C THR A 113 -17.66 10.41 6.45
N GLU A 114 -18.90 10.10 6.09
CA GLU A 114 -19.78 11.06 5.44
C GLU A 114 -19.85 12.27 6.37
N ILE A 115 -19.18 13.35 5.97
CA ILE A 115 -19.45 14.66 6.52
C ILE A 115 -20.83 15.00 5.96
N GLU A 116 -21.85 14.97 6.82
CA GLU A 116 -23.18 15.49 6.54
C GLU A 116 -23.04 16.97 6.16
N GLU A 117 -23.02 17.25 4.86
CA GLU A 117 -23.39 18.55 4.32
C GLU A 117 -24.92 18.54 4.19
N ASP A 118 -25.60 19.11 5.19
CA ASP A 118 -27.01 19.47 5.15
C ASP A 118 -27.29 20.32 3.91
N GLU A 119 -27.97 19.78 2.90
CA GLU A 119 -28.85 20.55 2.01
C GLU A 119 -29.90 19.64 1.34
N GLU A 120 -31.18 19.98 1.56
CA GLU A 120 -32.38 19.29 1.10
C GLU A 120 -32.61 19.36 -0.43
N GLN A 121 -33.39 18.39 -0.92
CA GLN A 121 -34.04 18.24 -2.25
C GLN A 121 -33.20 17.47 -3.28
N GLY A 122 -33.69 16.46 -3.99
CA GLY A 122 -35.04 15.98 -4.27
C GLY A 122 -35.09 15.57 -5.74
N GLU A 123 -35.49 14.32 -6.02
CA GLU A 123 -35.89 13.77 -7.34
C GLU A 123 -34.76 13.62 -8.38
N GLU A 124 -34.71 12.67 -9.32
CA GLU A 124 -35.55 11.54 -9.73
C GLU A 124 -34.61 10.58 -10.52
N LYS A 125 -34.79 9.26 -10.39
CA LYS A 125 -34.03 8.25 -11.15
C LYS A 125 -34.77 7.94 -12.46
N GLU A 126 -34.16 8.22 -13.60
CA GLU A 126 -34.52 7.57 -14.86
C GLU A 126 -33.49 6.49 -15.18
N LYS A 127 -34.00 5.28 -15.41
CA LYS A 127 -33.28 4.12 -15.93
C LYS A 127 -33.42 4.16 -17.45
N GLU A 128 -32.33 3.99 -18.17
CA GLU A 128 -32.39 3.48 -19.55
C GLU A 128 -31.54 2.20 -19.61
N GLU A 129 -32.22 1.14 -20.03
CA GLU A 129 -31.71 -0.16 -20.45
C GLU A 129 -31.40 -0.06 -21.94
N GLU A 130 -30.24 -0.53 -22.40
CA GLU A 130 -30.07 -1.01 -23.77
C GLU A 130 -29.33 -2.36 -23.74
N GLU A 131 -30.04 -3.37 -24.25
CA GLU A 131 -29.55 -4.69 -24.64
C GLU A 131 -28.93 -4.64 -26.06
N GLU A 132 -28.39 -5.79 -26.49
CA GLU A 132 -27.91 -6.20 -27.84
C GLU A 132 -26.38 -6.24 -27.99
N GLU A 133 -25.77 -7.26 -28.58
CA GLU A 133 -26.10 -8.66 -28.91
C GLU A 133 -24.74 -9.30 -29.28
N GLU A 134 -24.65 -10.61 -29.19
CA GLU A 134 -23.46 -11.44 -29.47
C GLU A 134 -23.06 -11.43 -30.96
N GLU A 135 -21.76 -11.41 -31.26
CA GLU A 135 -21.20 -12.09 -32.44
C GLU A 135 -19.89 -12.80 -32.05
N GLU A 136 -19.94 -14.13 -32.02
CA GLU A 136 -18.80 -15.05 -32.05
C GLU A 136 -18.29 -15.15 -33.51
N GLU A 137 -16.99 -14.95 -33.75
CA GLU A 137 -16.26 -15.70 -34.79
C GLU A 137 -14.83 -16.03 -34.32
N GLU A 138 -14.50 -17.31 -34.49
CA GLU A 138 -13.22 -17.97 -34.21
C GLU A 138 -12.09 -17.47 -35.12
N GLU A 139 -10.89 -17.23 -34.58
CA GLU A 139 -9.62 -17.58 -35.24
C GLU A 139 -8.60 -18.08 -34.20
N GLU A 140 -8.32 -19.39 -34.22
CA GLU A 140 -7.15 -20.01 -33.59
C GLU A 140 -5.90 -19.79 -34.44
N GLU A 141 -4.74 -19.81 -33.77
CA GLU A 141 -3.35 -19.82 -34.27
C GLU A 141 -2.60 -18.47 -34.23
N GLU A 142 -1.98 -18.14 -33.07
CA GLU A 142 -0.60 -17.61 -32.96
C GLU A 142 -0.11 -17.59 -31.49
N GLU A 143 0.01 -18.77 -30.86
CA GLU A 143 0.69 -18.93 -29.56
C GLU A 143 2.22 -18.87 -29.73
N GLU A 144 2.81 -17.67 -29.85
CA GLU A 144 4.21 -17.42 -29.47
C GLU A 144 4.60 -15.92 -29.33
N GLU A 145 3.66 -14.96 -29.52
CA GLU A 145 3.90 -13.51 -29.28
C GLU A 145 3.15 -12.91 -28.05
N GLU A 146 2.36 -13.70 -27.32
CA GLU A 146 1.51 -13.18 -26.24
C GLU A 146 2.24 -12.80 -24.94
N GLU A 147 3.37 -13.43 -24.60
CA GLU A 147 4.05 -13.15 -23.32
C GLU A 147 4.73 -11.76 -23.31
N GLU A 148 5.32 -11.33 -24.44
CA GLU A 148 6.02 -10.04 -24.50
C GLU A 148 5.03 -8.85 -24.56
N SER A 149 3.82 -9.06 -25.09
CA SER A 149 2.74 -8.08 -25.11
C SER A 149 2.10 -7.92 -23.73
N LYS A 150 1.82 -9.04 -23.03
CA LYS A 150 1.30 -9.03 -21.66
C LYS A 150 2.27 -8.40 -20.66
N GLU A 151 3.59 -8.67 -20.77
CA GLU A 151 4.59 -8.07 -19.88
C GLU A 151 4.76 -6.55 -20.11
N LYS A 152 4.66 -6.07 -21.37
CA LYS A 152 4.68 -4.63 -21.70
C LYS A 152 3.40 -3.92 -21.29
N HIS A 153 2.22 -4.53 -21.47
CA HIS A 153 0.94 -3.98 -21.04
C HIS A 153 0.90 -3.81 -19.52
N ASN A 154 1.26 -4.87 -18.79
CA ASN A 154 1.27 -4.87 -17.34
C ASN A 154 2.24 -3.80 -16.79
N LYS A 155 3.43 -3.65 -17.41
CA LYS A 155 4.38 -2.62 -17.02
C LYS A 155 3.88 -1.19 -17.28
N GLN A 156 3.25 -0.93 -18.43
CA GLN A 156 2.69 0.37 -18.75
C GLN A 156 1.57 0.76 -17.78
N GLU A 157 0.72 -0.20 -17.43
CA GLU A 157 -0.40 -0.05 -16.51
C GLU A 157 0.06 0.24 -15.07
N TYR A 158 1.12 -0.45 -14.60
CA TYR A 158 1.80 -0.10 -13.35
C TYR A 158 2.40 1.30 -13.37
N GLU A 159 3.00 1.73 -14.49
CA GLU A 159 3.55 3.09 -14.64
C GLU A 159 2.44 4.15 -14.60
N ASP A 160 1.28 3.88 -15.22
CA ASP A 160 0.11 4.78 -15.21
C ASP A 160 -0.52 4.86 -13.80
N LEU A 161 -0.66 3.75 -13.08
CA LEU A 161 -1.11 3.74 -11.68
C LEU A 161 -0.16 4.48 -10.74
N GLN A 162 1.15 4.28 -10.91
CA GLN A 162 2.15 5.00 -10.12
C GLN A 162 2.05 6.52 -10.37
N ASN A 163 1.81 6.91 -11.62
CA ASN A 163 1.57 8.29 -12.00
C ASN A 163 0.28 8.84 -11.35
N ASP A 164 -0.80 8.05 -11.25
CA ASP A 164 -2.03 8.46 -10.58
C ASP A 164 -1.83 8.72 -9.07
N PHE A 165 -1.13 7.82 -8.37
CA PHE A 165 -0.79 8.02 -6.95
C PHE A 165 0.20 9.17 -6.73
N GLU A 166 1.16 9.38 -7.63
CA GLU A 166 2.12 10.50 -7.57
C GLU A 166 1.39 11.84 -7.74
N ASN A 167 0.45 11.93 -8.69
CA ASN A 167 -0.38 13.12 -8.88
C ASN A 167 -1.21 13.44 -7.63
N ALA A 168 -1.83 12.43 -7.01
CA ALA A 168 -2.55 12.60 -5.75
C ALA A 168 -1.63 13.11 -4.63
N TRP A 169 -0.46 12.50 -4.49
CA TRP A 169 0.54 12.87 -3.49
C TRP A 169 0.99 14.32 -3.63
N ASP A 170 1.32 14.77 -4.85
CA ASP A 170 1.77 16.14 -5.11
C ASP A 170 0.74 17.18 -4.67
N VAL A 171 -0.52 16.97 -5.04
CA VAL A 171 -1.63 17.86 -4.67
C VAL A 171 -1.85 17.87 -3.15
N LEU A 172 -1.84 16.70 -2.51
CA LEU A 172 -2.04 16.56 -1.07
C LEU A 172 -0.89 17.17 -0.27
N GLU A 173 0.35 17.08 -0.75
CA GLU A 173 1.52 17.72 -0.14
C GLU A 173 1.43 19.25 -0.16
N VAL A 174 0.91 19.82 -1.26
CA VAL A 174 0.66 21.26 -1.33
C VAL A 174 -0.44 21.65 -0.34
N SER A 175 -1.54 20.90 -0.30
CA SER A 175 -2.63 21.13 0.66
C SER A 175 -2.13 21.05 2.12
N ARG A 176 -1.35 20.02 2.46
CA ARG A 176 -0.72 19.85 3.78
C ARG A 176 0.07 21.08 4.19
N LYS A 177 0.99 21.53 3.33
CA LYS A 177 1.85 22.69 3.61
C LYS A 177 1.03 23.96 3.83
N LEU A 178 -0.05 24.16 3.08
CA LEU A 178 -0.95 25.29 3.25
C LEU A 178 -1.71 25.22 4.59
N TYR A 179 -2.24 24.06 4.95
CA TYR A 179 -2.88 23.86 6.25
C TYR A 179 -1.91 24.05 7.42
N GLU A 180 -0.69 23.51 7.35
CA GLU A 180 0.34 23.71 8.39
C GLU A 180 0.69 25.19 8.54
N ASN A 181 0.80 25.91 7.42
CA ASN A 181 1.07 27.34 7.43
C ASN A 181 -0.09 28.15 8.01
N ARG A 182 -1.33 27.71 7.78
CA ARG A 182 -2.53 28.30 8.39
C ARG A 182 -2.59 28.02 9.89
N LEU A 183 -2.31 26.78 10.31
CA LEU A 183 -2.27 26.36 11.71
C LEU A 183 -1.26 27.18 12.53
N LYS A 184 -0.11 27.55 11.94
CA LYS A 184 0.89 28.42 12.60
C LYS A 184 0.41 29.85 12.85
N LYS A 185 -0.60 30.32 12.11
CA LYS A 185 -1.11 31.70 12.17
C LYS A 185 -2.38 31.82 13.02
N GLU A 186 -3.12 30.72 13.20
CA GLU A 186 -4.41 30.71 13.91
C GLU A 186 -4.27 30.16 15.35
N PRO A 187 -5.03 30.69 16.33
CA PRO A 187 -5.08 30.12 17.67
C PRO A 187 -5.64 28.69 17.66
N LEU A 188 -5.02 27.77 18.40
CA LEU A 188 -5.39 26.33 18.44
C LEU A 188 -6.89 26.03 18.64
N GLN A 189 -7.62 26.90 19.34
CA GLN A 189 -9.06 26.75 19.60
C GLN A 189 -9.93 26.98 18.36
N SER A 190 -9.44 27.75 17.39
CA SER A 190 -10.11 28.04 16.12
C SER A 190 -9.62 27.12 14.99
N SER A 191 -8.53 26.40 15.20
CA SER A 191 -7.91 25.53 14.20
C SER A 191 -8.43 24.09 14.21
N SER A 192 -9.58 23.84 14.84
CA SER A 192 -10.11 22.47 15.00
C SER A 192 -10.32 21.79 13.64
N ASP A 193 -10.87 22.50 12.66
CA ASP A 193 -11.14 21.92 11.34
C ASP A 193 -9.84 21.71 10.58
N ILE A 194 -8.87 22.61 10.74
CA ILE A 194 -7.51 22.46 10.18
C ILE A 194 -6.81 21.22 10.75
N ILE A 195 -6.94 20.96 12.06
CA ILE A 195 -6.37 19.77 12.71
C ILE A 195 -7.00 18.50 12.14
N LEU A 196 -8.32 18.47 11.96
CA LEU A 196 -9.00 17.33 11.37
C LEU A 196 -8.55 17.11 9.92
N ARG A 197 -8.52 18.17 9.11
CA ARG A 197 -8.05 18.11 7.72
C ARG A 197 -6.60 17.67 7.60
N LEU A 198 -5.69 18.17 8.44
CA LEU A 198 -4.30 17.69 8.48
C LEU A 198 -4.22 16.21 8.82
N SER A 199 -5.09 15.72 9.71
CA SER A 199 -5.12 14.30 10.04
C SER A 199 -5.56 13.44 8.87
N GLU A 200 -6.53 13.89 8.07
CA GLU A 200 -6.99 13.21 6.86
C GLU A 200 -5.93 13.25 5.76
N VAL A 201 -5.28 14.40 5.54
CA VAL A 201 -4.20 14.53 4.57
C VAL A 201 -3.05 13.56 4.88
N HIS A 202 -2.60 13.50 6.14
CA HIS A 202 -1.56 12.56 6.52
C HIS A 202 -2.01 11.10 6.45
N ASP A 203 -3.28 10.80 6.69
CA ASP A 203 -3.81 9.45 6.54
C ASP A 203 -3.68 9.00 5.06
N ILE A 204 -4.15 9.81 4.12
CA ILE A 204 -4.06 9.51 2.68
C ILE A 204 -2.60 9.44 2.21
N LEU A 205 -1.72 10.35 2.66
CA LEU A 205 -0.29 10.28 2.32
C LEU A 205 0.38 8.98 2.84
N GLY A 206 -0.05 8.53 4.03
CA GLY A 206 0.38 7.25 4.59
C GLY A 206 -0.10 6.06 3.76
N GLU A 207 -1.34 6.10 3.27
CA GLU A 207 -1.90 5.07 2.39
C GLU A 207 -1.19 5.03 1.03
N ILE A 208 -0.95 6.18 0.40
CA ILE A 208 -0.15 6.26 -0.84
C ILE A 208 1.26 5.70 -0.62
N SER A 209 1.87 5.99 0.52
CA SER A 209 3.19 5.44 0.85
C SER A 209 3.15 3.93 1.07
N LEU A 210 2.07 3.41 1.65
CA LEU A 210 1.87 1.98 1.86
C LEU A 210 1.69 1.23 0.54
N GLU A 211 0.92 1.81 -0.39
CA GLU A 211 0.73 1.25 -1.75
C GLU A 211 2.04 1.21 -2.54
N ASN A 212 2.89 2.24 -2.39
CA ASN A 212 4.22 2.29 -2.99
C ASN A 212 5.28 1.46 -2.23
N GLU A 213 4.87 0.61 -1.28
CA GLU A 213 5.75 -0.19 -0.41
C GLU A 213 6.79 0.64 0.38
N ASN A 214 6.57 1.95 0.53
CA ASN A 214 7.40 2.84 1.34
C ASN A 214 6.92 2.84 2.79
N PHE A 215 7.12 1.70 3.44
CA PHE A 215 6.61 1.42 4.78
C PHE A 215 7.14 2.39 5.85
N GLU A 216 8.40 2.82 5.76
CA GLU A 216 8.98 3.80 6.67
C GLU A 216 8.24 5.15 6.58
N GLN A 217 8.03 5.67 5.37
CA GLN A 217 7.30 6.93 5.18
C GLN A 217 5.84 6.79 5.61
N ALA A 218 5.17 5.68 5.26
CA ALA A 218 3.80 5.40 5.68
C ALA A 218 3.66 5.49 7.21
N SER A 219 4.61 4.92 7.96
CA SER A 219 4.58 4.99 9.42
C SER A 219 4.74 6.41 9.98
N ILE A 220 5.55 7.26 9.34
CA ILE A 220 5.71 8.66 9.74
C ILE A 220 4.39 9.42 9.54
N ASP A 221 3.75 9.22 8.40
CA ASP A 221 2.49 9.92 8.07
C ASP A 221 1.33 9.44 8.94
N PHE A 222 1.19 8.12 9.16
CA PHE A 222 0.18 7.60 10.09
C PHE A 222 0.41 8.04 11.55
N GLU A 223 1.67 8.20 11.98
CA GLU A 223 1.99 8.75 13.31
C GLU A 223 1.50 10.21 13.43
N GLN A 224 1.68 11.02 12.39
CA GLN A 224 1.17 12.40 12.35
C GLN A 224 -0.36 12.43 12.31
N SER A 225 -0.99 11.58 11.50
CA SER A 225 -2.45 11.44 11.45
C SER A 225 -3.03 11.12 12.82
N LEU A 226 -2.49 10.09 13.50
CA LEU A 226 -2.89 9.72 14.86
C LEU A 226 -2.71 10.87 15.85
N ASN A 227 -1.60 11.61 15.76
CA ASN A 227 -1.32 12.74 16.62
C ASN A 227 -2.36 13.86 16.45
N TYR A 228 -2.73 14.21 15.22
CA TYR A 228 -3.77 15.20 14.96
C TYR A 228 -5.16 14.70 15.36
N ARG A 229 -5.52 13.43 15.11
CA ARG A 229 -6.78 12.83 15.57
C ARG A 229 -6.90 12.88 17.09
N LYS A 230 -5.83 12.53 17.82
CA LYS A 230 -5.78 12.67 19.28
C LYS A 230 -5.96 14.12 19.71
N GLN A 231 -5.26 15.07 19.08
CA GLN A 231 -5.46 16.48 19.39
C GLN A 231 -6.90 16.93 19.16
N TYR A 232 -7.55 16.46 18.09
CA TYR A 232 -8.93 16.80 17.76
C TYR A 232 -9.91 16.27 18.80
N PHE A 233 -9.81 14.98 19.17
CA PHE A 233 -10.74 14.34 20.10
C PHE A 233 -10.40 14.61 21.57
N GLU A 234 -9.13 14.74 21.97
CA GLU A 234 -8.76 14.88 23.38
C GLU A 234 -8.85 16.32 23.90
N ASN A 235 -8.64 17.33 23.05
CA ASN A 235 -8.56 18.73 23.47
C ASN A 235 -9.92 19.44 23.58
N ASN A 236 -11.00 18.87 23.05
CA ASN A 236 -12.35 19.42 23.18
C ASN A 236 -13.21 18.50 24.08
N LYS A 237 -13.65 19.03 25.23
CA LYS A 237 -14.45 18.29 26.21
C LYS A 237 -15.74 17.72 25.61
N ASP A 238 -16.35 18.42 24.66
CA ASP A 238 -17.62 18.02 24.06
C ASP A 238 -17.45 16.90 23.02
N ARG A 239 -16.24 16.71 22.50
CA ARG A 239 -15.90 15.69 21.49
C ARG A 239 -14.95 14.61 22.01
N LYS A 240 -14.77 14.54 23.33
CA LYS A 240 -13.83 13.60 23.94
C LYS A 240 -14.26 12.16 23.78
N ASP A 241 -13.66 11.48 22.81
CA ASP A 241 -13.84 10.06 22.57
C ASP A 241 -12.50 9.38 22.24
N PRO A 242 -11.81 8.74 23.22
CA PRO A 242 -10.58 8.00 22.96
C PRO A 242 -10.81 6.70 22.16
N THR A 243 -12.07 6.28 22.04
CA THR A 243 -12.51 5.11 21.26
C THR A 243 -13.14 5.52 19.93
N ASN A 244 -12.88 6.75 19.46
CA ASN A 244 -13.33 7.18 18.15
C ASN A 244 -12.71 6.28 17.07
N ARG A 245 -13.50 5.94 16.05
CA ARG A 245 -13.14 5.00 14.98
C ARG A 245 -11.87 5.42 14.25
N LEU A 246 -11.69 6.72 13.99
CA LEU A 246 -10.48 7.26 13.38
C LEU A 246 -9.22 7.01 14.23
N ILE A 247 -9.32 7.03 15.56
CA ILE A 247 -8.18 6.71 16.44
C ILE A 247 -7.83 5.21 16.33
N ILE A 248 -8.85 4.35 16.35
CA ILE A 248 -8.70 2.89 16.23
C ILE A 248 -8.04 2.55 14.88
N GLU A 249 -8.55 3.13 13.81
CA GLU A 249 -8.04 3.01 12.45
C GLU A 249 -6.56 3.38 12.34
N SER A 250 -6.14 4.53 12.89
CA SER A 250 -4.75 4.97 12.81
C SER A 250 -3.81 3.99 13.51
N TYR A 251 -4.23 3.41 14.65
CA TYR A 251 -3.46 2.35 15.29
C TYR A 251 -3.36 1.09 14.44
N TYR A 252 -4.43 0.72 13.75
CA TYR A 252 -4.41 -0.40 12.83
C TYR A 252 -3.50 -0.13 11.63
N LYS A 253 -3.65 1.01 10.93
CA LYS A 253 -2.80 1.42 9.80
C LYS A 253 -1.32 1.53 10.18
N LEU A 254 -1.02 2.04 11.38
CA LEU A 254 0.36 1.99 11.93
C LEU A 254 0.88 0.56 12.03
N SER A 255 0.08 -0.38 12.52
CA SER A 255 0.49 -1.78 12.60
C SER A 255 0.82 -2.36 11.21
N LEU A 256 0.03 -2.02 10.18
CA LEU A 256 0.30 -2.42 8.80
C LEU A 256 1.63 -1.85 8.31
N SER A 257 1.88 -0.55 8.53
CA SER A 257 3.13 0.09 8.11
C SER A 257 4.38 -0.50 8.80
N TYR A 258 4.26 -1.00 10.03
CA TYR A 258 5.38 -1.62 10.74
C TYR A 258 5.58 -3.10 10.41
N GLU A 259 4.58 -3.77 9.84
CA GLU A 259 4.60 -5.21 9.56
C GLU A 259 5.79 -5.60 8.67
N PHE A 260 6.11 -4.75 7.70
CA PHE A 260 7.17 -4.99 6.70
C PHE A 260 8.49 -4.26 7.02
N GLN A 261 8.53 -3.44 8.07
CA GLN A 261 9.77 -2.73 8.44
C GLN A 261 10.71 -3.63 9.26
N PRO A 262 12.01 -3.67 8.93
CA PRO A 262 12.99 -4.45 9.70
C PRO A 262 13.00 -4.07 11.18
N LYS A 263 12.91 -5.08 12.05
CA LYS A 263 12.95 -4.95 13.53
C LYS A 263 11.79 -4.17 14.15
N ARG A 264 10.75 -3.81 13.38
CA ARG A 264 9.56 -3.11 13.89
C ARG A 264 8.42 -4.05 14.29
N GLY A 265 8.63 -5.36 14.26
CA GLY A 265 7.66 -6.36 14.73
C GLY A 265 7.02 -6.03 16.10
N PRO A 266 7.79 -5.66 17.14
CA PRO A 266 7.21 -5.24 18.42
C PRO A 266 6.30 -4.01 18.35
N ASP A 267 6.59 -3.07 17.45
CA ASP A 267 5.74 -1.89 17.23
C ASP A 267 4.45 -2.29 16.48
N CYS A 268 4.54 -3.19 15.51
CA CYS A 268 3.38 -3.79 14.85
C CYS A 268 2.43 -4.46 15.87
N GLU A 269 2.96 -5.39 16.69
CA GLU A 269 2.20 -6.07 17.74
C GLU A 269 1.55 -5.07 18.72
N LYS A 270 2.31 -4.07 19.16
CA LYS A 270 1.83 -3.06 20.10
C LYS A 270 0.66 -2.25 19.53
N ASN A 271 0.80 -1.73 18.32
CA ASN A 271 -0.23 -0.87 17.72
C ASN A 271 -1.49 -1.67 17.38
N LEU A 272 -1.34 -2.89 16.86
CA LEU A 272 -2.47 -3.80 16.62
C LEU A 272 -3.19 -4.14 17.94
N GLY A 273 -2.44 -4.42 19.01
CA GLY A 273 -3.00 -4.66 20.34
C GLY A 273 -3.77 -3.46 20.91
N ILE A 274 -3.33 -2.23 20.63
CA ILE A 274 -4.05 -1.02 21.02
C ILE A 274 -5.35 -0.88 20.21
N ALA A 275 -5.32 -1.10 18.90
CA ALA A 275 -6.51 -1.04 18.04
C ALA A 275 -7.59 -2.03 18.53
N ILE A 276 -7.21 -3.30 18.77
CA ILE A 276 -8.11 -4.34 19.31
C ILE A 276 -8.71 -3.92 20.64
N LYS A 277 -7.88 -3.41 21.55
CA LYS A 277 -8.35 -2.98 22.87
C LYS A 277 -9.37 -1.86 22.74
N LEU A 278 -9.09 -0.83 21.94
CA LEU A 278 -9.99 0.31 21.77
C LEU A 278 -11.29 -0.08 21.06
N LEU A 279 -11.23 -0.98 20.07
CA LEU A 279 -12.42 -1.52 19.41
C LEU A 279 -13.29 -2.31 20.38
N LYS A 280 -12.67 -3.16 21.20
CA LYS A 280 -13.37 -3.87 22.27
C LYS A 280 -14.01 -2.91 23.28
N ASP A 281 -13.27 -1.91 23.74
CA ASP A 281 -13.77 -0.88 24.64
C ASP A 281 -14.95 -0.11 24.00
N ARG A 282 -14.92 0.13 22.69
CA ARG A 282 -16.01 0.78 21.93
C ARG A 282 -17.28 -0.08 21.89
N ILE A 283 -17.12 -1.39 21.61
CA ILE A 283 -18.21 -2.36 21.62
C ILE A 283 -18.84 -2.46 23.01
N ASP A 284 -18.02 -2.61 24.05
CA ASP A 284 -18.47 -2.73 25.44
C ASP A 284 -19.20 -1.47 25.94
N GLN A 285 -18.87 -0.30 25.38
CA GLN A 285 -19.57 0.97 25.64
C GLN A 285 -20.92 1.10 24.90
N GLY A 286 -21.31 0.12 24.09
CA GLY A 286 -22.52 0.18 23.27
C GLY A 286 -22.43 1.14 22.09
N LYS A 287 -21.20 1.50 21.67
CA LYS A 287 -20.91 2.34 20.49
C LYS A 287 -20.48 1.51 19.28
N SER A 288 -20.75 0.21 19.31
CA SER A 288 -20.48 -0.71 18.20
C SER A 288 -21.24 -0.28 16.96
N GLU A 289 -20.57 -0.34 15.82
CA GLU A 289 -21.19 -0.28 14.50
C GLU A 289 -21.36 -1.70 13.94
N GLU A 290 -22.07 -1.83 12.82
CA GLU A 290 -22.24 -3.10 12.14
C GLU A 290 -20.87 -3.66 11.71
N GLY A 291 -20.65 -4.96 11.94
CA GLY A 291 -19.40 -5.63 11.60
C GLY A 291 -18.28 -5.51 12.65
N ASP A 292 -18.37 -4.60 13.64
CA ASP A 292 -17.29 -4.38 14.61
C ASP A 292 -16.94 -5.64 15.43
N SER A 293 -17.91 -6.51 15.72
CA SER A 293 -17.66 -7.79 16.40
C SER A 293 -16.87 -8.78 15.53
N SER A 294 -17.18 -8.85 14.23
CA SER A 294 -16.42 -9.68 13.28
C SER A 294 -15.02 -9.12 13.11
N LEU A 295 -14.92 -7.80 12.93
CA LEU A 295 -13.64 -7.09 12.82
C LEU A 295 -12.76 -7.35 14.05
N LEU A 296 -13.32 -7.31 15.25
CA LEU A 296 -12.58 -7.60 16.47
C LEU A 296 -11.96 -9.01 16.43
N GLN A 297 -12.73 -10.01 15.99
CA GLN A 297 -12.26 -11.39 15.86
C GLN A 297 -11.13 -11.52 14.81
N ASP A 298 -11.27 -10.83 13.67
CA ASP A 298 -10.27 -10.82 12.60
C ASP A 298 -8.96 -10.19 13.09
N LEU A 299 -9.04 -9.05 13.79
CA LEU A 299 -7.86 -8.39 14.35
C LEU A 299 -7.20 -9.23 15.46
N GLU A 300 -7.98 -9.90 16.31
CA GLU A 300 -7.44 -10.81 17.33
C GLU A 300 -6.70 -12.00 16.70
N THR A 301 -7.22 -12.54 15.60
CA THR A 301 -6.57 -13.58 14.81
C THR A 301 -5.27 -13.06 14.19
N LYS A 302 -5.31 -11.90 13.53
CA LYS A 302 -4.12 -11.24 12.98
C LYS A 302 -3.05 -11.01 14.06
N LEU A 303 -3.43 -10.57 15.27
CA LEU A 303 -2.48 -10.36 16.37
C LEU A 303 -1.80 -11.67 16.79
N LYS A 304 -2.52 -12.80 16.78
CA LYS A 304 -1.94 -14.10 17.08
C LYS A 304 -0.90 -14.49 16.03
N GLU A 305 -1.24 -14.34 14.75
CA GLU A 305 -0.34 -14.61 13.62
C GLU A 305 0.90 -13.70 13.65
N THR A 306 0.72 -12.40 13.89
CA THR A 306 1.83 -11.44 14.07
C THR A 306 2.76 -11.85 15.21
N LYS A 307 2.22 -12.30 16.35
CA LYS A 307 3.05 -12.77 17.47
C LYS A 307 3.86 -14.03 17.12
N GLU A 308 3.28 -14.92 16.33
CA GLU A 308 3.96 -16.13 15.86
C GLU A 308 5.06 -15.79 14.86
N SER A 309 4.79 -14.89 13.90
CA SER A 309 5.77 -14.43 12.91
C SER A 309 6.95 -13.71 13.56
N ILE A 310 6.71 -12.83 14.54
CA ILE A 310 7.77 -12.14 15.29
C ILE A 310 8.68 -13.14 16.01
N LYS A 311 8.10 -14.14 16.67
CA LYS A 311 8.88 -15.19 17.37
C LYS A 311 9.70 -16.02 16.38
N LEU A 312 9.12 -16.38 15.24
CA LEU A 312 9.81 -17.12 14.20
C LEU A 312 11.01 -16.34 13.67
N ASN A 313 10.81 -15.06 13.32
CA ASN A 313 11.87 -14.18 12.85
C ASN A 313 13.01 -14.02 13.86
N ALA A 314 12.67 -13.82 15.15
CA ALA A 314 13.68 -13.74 16.22
C ALA A 314 14.49 -15.04 16.36
N ASN A 315 13.84 -16.20 16.25
CA ASN A 315 14.52 -17.50 16.28
C ASN A 315 15.46 -17.67 15.09
N MET A 316 15.02 -17.30 13.88
CA MET A 316 15.83 -17.35 12.67
C MET A 316 17.06 -16.43 12.75
N GLU A 317 16.89 -15.19 13.24
CA GLU A 317 18.01 -14.27 13.48
C GLU A 317 19.03 -14.86 14.47
N ASN A 318 18.56 -15.45 15.57
CA ASN A 318 19.44 -16.09 16.55
C ASN A 318 20.22 -17.26 15.95
N GLN A 319 19.58 -18.11 15.14
CA GLN A 319 20.24 -19.22 14.44
C GLN A 319 21.30 -18.72 13.45
N GLN A 320 21.01 -17.65 12.69
CA GLN A 320 21.96 -17.03 11.78
C GLN A 320 23.18 -16.47 12.53
N ILE A 321 22.96 -15.82 13.69
CA ILE A 321 24.03 -15.32 14.55
C ILE A 321 24.89 -16.48 15.08
N GLU A 322 24.29 -17.59 15.51
CA GLU A 322 25.03 -18.79 15.95
C GLU A 322 25.86 -19.41 14.83
N MET A 323 25.31 -19.54 13.63
CA MET A 323 26.03 -20.04 12.46
C MET A 323 27.21 -19.13 12.08
N MET A 324 27.01 -17.81 12.09
CA MET A 324 28.09 -16.84 11.86
C MET A 324 29.19 -16.94 12.92
N LYS A 325 28.83 -17.06 14.21
CA LYS A 325 29.80 -17.28 15.29
C LYS A 325 30.59 -18.57 15.09
N SER A 326 29.93 -19.66 14.70
CA SER A 326 30.59 -20.93 14.38
C SER A 326 31.60 -20.77 13.24
N LEU A 327 31.24 -20.09 12.15
CA LEU A 327 32.13 -19.85 11.01
C LEU A 327 33.34 -18.96 11.37
N LEU A 328 33.12 -17.89 12.14
CA LEU A 328 34.19 -17.00 12.58
C LEU A 328 35.13 -17.66 13.61
N SER A 329 34.59 -18.50 14.51
CA SER A 329 35.38 -19.24 15.48
C SER A 329 36.14 -20.44 14.87
N GLY A 330 35.66 -20.97 13.73
CA GLY A 330 36.28 -22.07 12.99
C GLY A 330 37.50 -21.70 12.15
N GLY A 331 37.90 -20.42 12.07
CA GLY A 331 39.08 -19.94 11.32
C GLY A 331 40.45 -20.22 11.96
N ALA A 332 40.50 -20.89 13.12
CA ALA A 332 41.74 -21.26 13.78
C ALA A 332 41.79 -22.76 14.09
N VAL A 333 41.68 -23.61 13.06
CA VAL A 333 42.16 -24.99 13.19
C VAL A 333 43.68 -24.97 13.00
N THR A 334 44.39 -24.67 14.09
CA THR A 334 45.78 -25.07 14.23
C THR A 334 45.84 -26.59 14.07
N SER A 335 46.48 -27.03 13.00
CA SER A 335 46.88 -28.40 12.76
C SER A 335 47.74 -28.93 13.92
N HIS A 336 47.12 -29.47 14.96
CA HIS A 336 47.77 -30.39 15.89
C HIS A 336 46.72 -31.19 16.66
N SER A 337 46.40 -32.37 16.13
CA SER A 337 46.13 -33.51 16.99
C SER A 337 46.65 -34.78 16.31
N THR A 338 47.61 -35.37 17.01
CA THR A 338 48.27 -36.64 16.78
C THR A 338 47.29 -37.75 16.42
N VAL A 339 47.55 -38.35 15.26
CA VAL A 339 46.99 -39.62 14.80
C VAL A 339 47.35 -40.71 15.82
N ASN A 340 46.33 -41.29 16.47
CA ASN A 340 46.42 -42.64 17.02
C ASN A 340 45.40 -43.48 16.25
N SER A 341 45.91 -44.33 15.35
CA SER A 341 45.16 -45.13 14.41
C SER A 341 44.44 -46.29 15.10
N SER A 342 43.12 -46.36 14.96
CA SER A 342 42.41 -47.64 14.89
C SER A 342 41.24 -47.51 13.91
N HIS A 343 41.14 -48.53 13.05
CA HIS A 343 40.42 -48.57 11.79
C HIS A 343 38.90 -48.40 11.86
N ALA A 344 38.34 -47.60 10.93
CA ALA A 344 37.10 -47.92 10.21
C ALA A 344 37.02 -47.10 8.90
N ASN A 345 36.70 -47.79 7.80
CA ASN A 345 36.75 -47.36 6.40
C ASN A 345 35.91 -46.12 6.07
N VAL A 346 36.49 -45.18 5.31
CA VAL A 346 35.76 -44.20 4.48
C VAL A 346 36.12 -44.49 3.01
N HIS A 347 35.11 -44.68 2.16
CA HIS A 347 35.27 -44.94 0.74
C HIS A 347 35.60 -43.66 -0.02
N ASP A 348 36.83 -43.58 -0.55
CA ASP A 348 37.28 -42.52 -1.45
C ASP A 348 36.85 -42.85 -2.90
N LEU A 349 36.06 -41.95 -3.51
CA LEU A 349 35.57 -42.05 -4.88
C LEU A 349 36.46 -41.32 -5.90
N SER A 350 37.71 -40.98 -5.55
CA SER A 350 38.68 -40.31 -6.43
C SER A 350 39.16 -41.13 -7.65
N SER A 351 38.59 -42.32 -7.92
CA SER A 351 38.99 -43.18 -9.05
C SER A 351 38.11 -43.08 -10.31
N ILE A 352 37.11 -42.21 -10.37
CA ILE A 352 36.29 -41.98 -11.58
C ILE A 352 36.71 -40.69 -12.29
N VAL A 353 37.93 -40.65 -12.82
CA VAL A 353 38.28 -39.77 -13.95
C VAL A 353 39.22 -40.53 -14.90
N VAL A 354 38.64 -41.22 -15.88
CA VAL A 354 39.39 -41.88 -16.95
C VAL A 354 39.83 -40.85 -18.00
N LYS A 355 41.14 -40.58 -18.05
CA LYS A 355 41.81 -39.85 -19.14
C LYS A 355 41.81 -40.69 -20.43
N LYS A 356 41.22 -40.16 -21.51
CA LYS A 356 41.32 -40.72 -22.86
C LYS A 356 42.38 -39.97 -23.67
N ASN A 357 43.55 -40.58 -23.84
CA ASN A 357 44.61 -40.11 -24.74
C ASN A 357 44.27 -40.41 -26.21
N LYS A 358 44.51 -39.46 -27.13
CA LYS A 358 44.67 -39.77 -28.57
C LYS A 358 45.81 -38.95 -29.22
N LYS A 359 46.87 -39.69 -29.52
CA LYS A 359 47.97 -39.60 -30.52
C LYS A 359 48.28 -38.30 -31.29
N ARG A 360 49.59 -37.98 -31.33
CA ARG A 360 50.33 -37.18 -32.34
C ARG A 360 50.51 -37.94 -33.68
N PRO A 361 50.86 -37.27 -34.79
CA PRO A 361 52.27 -37.15 -35.23
C PRO A 361 52.63 -35.72 -35.71
N ALA A 362 53.78 -35.14 -35.31
CA ALA A 362 55.09 -35.09 -36.00
C ALA A 362 55.19 -34.06 -37.16
N GLY A 363 56.14 -33.12 -37.06
CA GLY A 363 56.55 -32.24 -38.16
C GLY A 363 57.40 -31.05 -37.72
N ASN A 364 58.66 -31.03 -38.16
CA ASN A 364 59.74 -30.07 -37.88
C ASN A 364 59.46 -28.60 -38.24
N GLY A 365 60.25 -27.67 -37.69
CA GLY A 365 60.57 -26.42 -38.38
C GLY A 365 61.14 -25.33 -37.48
N ALA A 366 62.33 -24.86 -37.81
CA ALA A 366 63.13 -23.91 -37.05
C ALA A 366 62.73 -22.43 -37.23
N ASN A 367 63.26 -21.65 -36.30
CA ASN A 367 63.82 -20.30 -36.44
C ASN A 367 62.94 -19.05 -36.65
N ASP A 368 63.29 -18.11 -35.77
CA ASP A 368 63.59 -16.69 -36.01
C ASP A 368 62.50 -15.63 -36.07
N ASP A 369 62.84 -14.61 -35.28
CA ASP A 369 62.72 -13.17 -35.52
C ASP A 369 61.40 -12.43 -35.28
N ASN A 370 61.49 -11.64 -34.20
CA ASN A 370 61.52 -10.17 -34.25
C ASN A 370 60.19 -9.40 -34.26
N SER A 371 60.31 -8.24 -33.61
CA SER A 371 59.49 -7.03 -33.72
C SER A 371 58.10 -7.10 -33.09
N GLN A 372 57.53 -6.07 -32.48
CA GLN A 372 57.95 -4.82 -31.83
C GLN A 372 56.62 -4.10 -31.54
N LYS A 373 56.62 -3.18 -30.57
CA LYS A 373 55.68 -2.05 -30.39
C LYS A 373 54.30 -2.41 -29.79
N LYS A 374 53.95 -1.90 -28.60
CA LYS A 374 53.55 -0.49 -28.29
C LYS A 374 52.51 0.00 -29.32
N ALA A 375 51.36 0.57 -28.98
CA ALA A 375 51.04 1.49 -27.89
C ALA A 375 49.53 1.70 -27.83
N LYS A 376 49.05 2.13 -26.66
CA LYS A 376 48.05 3.19 -26.43
C LYS A 376 46.88 3.29 -27.42
N LYS A 377 45.66 3.15 -26.89
CA LYS A 377 44.86 4.34 -26.60
C LYS A 377 44.14 4.18 -25.28
#